data_AF-A0A2P7MYP4-F1
#
_entry.id   AF-A0A2P7MYP4-F1
#
_cell.length_a   1.000
_cell.length_b   1.000
_cell.length_c   1.000
_cell.angle_alpha   90.00
_cell.angle_beta   90.00
_cell.angle_gamma   90.00
#
_symmetry.space_group_name_H-M   'P 1'
#
loop_
_entity.id
_entity.type
_entity.pdbx_description
1 polymer ?
#
loop_
_entity_poly.entity_id
_entity_poly.type
_entity_poly.pdbx_seq_one_letter_code
_entity_poly.pdbx_strand_id
1 'polypeptide(L)' 'MSDSARTSLNTPVPQRRLPRFGFHTHTELLNGRMAMLGFIALLVAEWKLGHGLLIWP' A
#
# COMPACT_ATOMS: atom_id res chain seq x y z
N MET A 1 15.27 4.55 32.74
CA MET A 1 15.05 4.43 31.29
C MET A 1 15.04 2.95 30.95
N SER A 2 13.86 2.34 30.77
CA SER A 2 13.70 0.90 30.54
C SER A 2 14.08 0.55 29.11
N ASP A 3 15.03 -0.38 28.94
CA ASP A 3 15.47 -0.96 27.67
C ASP A 3 14.28 -1.51 26.88
N SER A 4 13.75 -0.72 25.95
CA SER A 4 12.61 -1.11 25.09
C SER A 4 13.01 -2.05 23.94
N ALA A 5 14.27 -2.48 23.90
CA ALA A 5 14.85 -3.28 22.81
C ALA A 5 15.07 -4.76 23.18
N ARG A 6 14.62 -5.20 24.36
CA ARG A 6 14.76 -6.58 24.85
C ARG A 6 13.39 -7.24 24.98
N THR A 7 13.26 -8.46 24.45
CA THR A 7 12.06 -9.29 24.62
C THR A 7 11.93 -9.70 26.09
N SER A 8 10.75 -10.17 26.54
CA SER A 8 10.50 -10.67 27.90
C SER A 8 11.48 -11.75 28.39
N LEU A 9 12.18 -12.41 27.47
CA LEU A 9 13.21 -13.42 27.72
C LEU A 9 14.66 -12.85 27.70
N ASN A 10 14.82 -11.52 27.77
CA ASN A 10 16.12 -10.83 27.71
C ASN A 10 16.94 -11.15 26.44
N THR A 11 16.26 -11.40 25.32
CA THR A 11 16.90 -11.57 24.01
C THR A 11 16.75 -10.30 23.17
N PRO A 12 17.76 -9.93 22.34
CA PRO A 12 17.67 -8.77 21.47
C PRO A 12 16.52 -8.94 20.48
N VAL A 13 15.65 -7.93 20.37
CA VAL A 13 14.52 -7.98 19.42
C VAL A 13 15.07 -8.06 17.99
N PRO A 14 14.74 -9.10 17.21
CA PRO A 14 15.26 -9.26 15.85
C PRO A 14 14.80 -8.07 15.00
N GLN A 15 15.76 -7.29 14.51
CA GLN A 15 15.49 -6.17 13.63
C GLN A 15 15.11 -6.71 12.25
N ARG A 16 13.84 -6.56 11.87
CA ARG A 16 13.35 -6.92 10.53
C ARG A 16 14.07 -6.06 9.49
N ARG A 17 15.13 -6.61 8.87
CA ARG A 17 15.80 -5.94 7.76
C ARG A 17 14.89 -6.04 6.53
N LEU A 18 14.38 -4.91 6.05
CA LEU A 18 13.66 -4.89 4.78
C LEU A 18 14.63 -5.23 3.64
N PRO A 19 14.23 -6.11 2.70
CA PRO A 19 15.05 -6.46 1.55
C PRO A 19 15.35 -5.21 0.70
N ARG A 20 16.57 -5.14 0.15
CA ARG A 20 17.08 -4.02 -0.67
C ARG A 20 16.33 -3.85 -2.00
N PHE A 21 15.60 -4.88 -2.45
CA PHE A 21 14.83 -4.90 -3.68
C PHE A 21 13.46 -5.54 -3.43
N GLY A 22 12.40 -4.94 -4.00
CA GLY A 22 11.02 -5.45 -3.92
C GLY A 22 10.00 -4.37 -3.61
N PHE A 23 8.89 -4.76 -2.97
CA PHE A 23 7.86 -3.85 -2.47
C PHE A 23 8.44 -2.99 -1.33
N HIS A 24 9.00 -1.84 -1.69
CA HIS A 24 9.38 -0.82 -0.72
C HIS A 24 8.13 -0.09 -0.25
N THR A 25 8.07 0.21 1.05
CA THR A 25 6.91 0.88 1.68
C THR A 25 6.50 2.16 0.96
N HIS A 26 7.47 2.95 0.46
CA HIS A 26 7.17 4.14 -0.32
C HIS A 26 6.48 3.83 -1.65
N THR A 27 6.92 2.78 -2.36
CA THR A 27 6.34 2.34 -3.63
C THR A 27 4.95 1.73 -3.43
N GLU A 28 4.74 0.98 -2.35
CA GLU A 28 3.42 0.44 -1.99
C GLU A 28 2.41 1.56 -1.71
N LEU A 29 2.81 2.57 -0.92
CA LEU A 29 1.97 3.73 -0.63
C LEU A 29 1.67 4.57 -1.88
N LEU A 30 2.67 4.75 -2.75
CA LEU A 30 2.50 5.47 -4.01
C LEU A 30 1.52 4.73 -4.94
N ASN A 31 1.72 3.43 -5.15
CA ASN A 31 0.84 2.61 -5.99
C ASN A 31 -0.57 2.54 -5.42
N GLY A 32 -0.71 2.43 -4.10
CA GLY A 32 -2.02 2.46 -3.43
C GLY A 32 -2.78 3.77 -3.68
N ARG A 33 -2.10 4.92 -3.62
CA ARG A 33 -2.73 6.23 -3.93
C ARG A 33 -3.12 6.33 -5.40
N MET A 34 -2.25 5.90 -6.31
CA MET A 34 -2.53 5.88 -7.75
C MET A 34 -3.74 4.99 -8.06
N ALA A 35 -3.89 3.85 -7.38
CA ALA A 35 -5.05 2.98 -7.52
C ALA A 35 -6.35 3.64 -7.04
N MET A 36 -6.33 4.33 -5.88
CA MET A 36 -7.49 5.08 -5.39
C MET A 36 -7.92 6.18 -6.37
N LEU A 37 -6.97 6.94 -6.91
CA LEU A 37 -7.23 7.96 -7.92
C LEU A 37 -7.78 7.35 -9.21
N GLY A 38 -7.21 6.24 -9.68
CA GLY A 38 -7.69 5.51 -10.85
C GLY A 38 -9.14 5.03 -10.69
N PHE A 39 -9.50 4.53 -9.51
CA PHE A 39 -10.86 4.10 -9.20
C PHE A 39 -11.86 5.27 -9.23
N ILE A 40 -11.52 6.40 -8.61
CA ILE A 40 -12.37 7.60 -8.63
C ILE A 40 -12.50 8.14 -10.05
N ALA A 41 -11.40 8.17 -10.82
CA ALA A 41 -11.41 8.59 -12.21
C ALA A 41 -12.32 7.71 -13.08
N LEU A 42 -12.33 6.39 -12.85
CA LEU A 42 -13.26 5.45 -13.48
C LEU A 42 -14.72 5.80 -13.18
N LEU A 43 -15.09 6.03 -11.92
CA LEU A 43 -16.45 6.41 -11.55
C LEU A 43 -16.90 7.72 -12.24
N VAL A 44 -16.03 8.72 -12.29
CA VAL A 44 -16.32 10.00 -12.96
C VAL A 44 -16.45 9.81 -14.48
N ALA A 45 -15.60 8.96 -15.07
CA ALA A 45 -15.69 8.63 -16.49
C ALA A 45 -17.01 7.91 -16.81
N GLU A 46 -17.39 6.90 -16.03
CA GLU A 46 -18.66 6.18 -16.19
C GLU A 46 -19.87 7.10 -16.09
N TRP A 47 -19.85 8.05 -15.16
CA TRP A 47 -20.92 9.05 -15.05
C TRP A 47 -20.98 9.95 -16.28
N LYS A 48 -19.84 10.40 -16.82
CA LYS A 48 -19.82 11.25 -18.02
C LYS A 48 -20.24 10.49 -19.29
N LEU A 49 -19.88 9.22 -19.42
CA LEU A 49 -20.21 8.43 -20.60
C LEU A 49 -21.65 7.91 -20.54
N GLY A 50 -22.20 7.64 -19.34
CA GLY A 50 -23.57 7.14 -19.17
C GLY A 50 -23.72 5.64 -19.50
N HIS A 51 -22.61 4.92 -19.64
CA HIS A 51 -22.52 3.48 -19.80
C HIS A 51 -21.23 2.99 -19.12
N GLY A 52 -21.25 1.76 -18.59
CA GLY A 52 -20.13 1.22 -17.82
C GLY A 52 -18.86 1.09 -18.67
N LEU A 53 -17.71 1.55 -18.18
CA LEU A 53 -16.45 1.51 -18.96
C LEU A 53 -15.88 0.09 -19.02
N LEU A 54 -16.26 -0.74 -18.04
CA LEU A 54 -15.85 -2.14 -17.89
C LEU A 54 -16.86 -3.13 -18.49
N ILE A 55 -17.98 -2.65 -19.07
CA ILE A 55 -18.89 -3.52 -19.82
C ILE A 55 -18.26 -3.75 -21.21
N TRP A 56 -17.66 -4.93 -21.39
CA TRP A 56 -17.27 -5.39 -22.72
C TRP A 56 -18.55 -5.86 -23.45
N PRO A 57 -18.80 -5.42 -24.70
CA PRO A 57 -19.95 -5.91 -25.48
C PRO A 57 -19.80 -7.39 -25.88
#